data_AF-A0A1W9RFC2-F1
#
_entry.id   AF-A0A1W9RFC2-F1
#
_cell.length_a   1.000
_cell.length_b   1.000
_cell.length_c   1.000
_cell.angle_alpha   90.00
_cell.angle_beta   90.00
_cell.angle_gamma   90.00
#
_symmetry.space_group_name_H-M   'P 1'
#
loop_
_entity.id
_entity.type
_entity.pdbx_description
1 polymer ?
#
loop_
_entity_poly.entity_id
_entity_poly.type
_entity_poly.pdbx_seq_one_letter_code
_entity_poly.pdbx_strand_id
1 'polypeptide(L)'
;MDLKENLSISFDALRGNKMRSILTTLGIVIGVTTIIGMMSIIQGLQNFMVKELSVLGSNTFQIQKNPPIQMGRLDEKYRNRKPI
;
A
#
# COMPACT_ATOMS: atom_id res chain seq x y z
N MET A 1 25.99 8.75 -38.98
CA MET A 1 25.70 7.31 -39.12
C MET A 1 26.14 6.59 -37.85
N ASP A 2 25.83 7.14 -36.67
CA ASP A 2 26.76 6.96 -35.54
C ASP A 2 26.11 6.24 -34.34
N LEU A 3 24.77 6.18 -34.24
CA LEU A 3 24.10 5.48 -33.13
C LEU A 3 24.35 3.97 -33.15
N LYS A 4 24.29 3.35 -34.33
CA LYS A 4 24.44 1.90 -34.48
C LYS A 4 25.87 1.46 -34.14
N GLU A 5 26.85 2.26 -34.53
CA GLU A 5 28.26 2.07 -34.22
C GLU A 5 28.56 2.32 -32.74
N ASN A 6 28.05 3.40 -32.16
CA ASN A 6 28.20 3.69 -30.73
C ASN A 6 27.58 2.60 -29.83
N LEU A 7 26.42 2.07 -30.21
CA LEU A 7 25.79 0.94 -29.51
C LEU A 7 26.65 -0.33 -29.61
N SER A 8 27.22 -0.60 -30.79
CA SER A 8 28.11 -1.75 -31.01
C SER A 8 29.38 -1.65 -30.15
N ILE A 9 30.04 -0.49 -30.15
CA ILE A 9 31.26 -0.23 -29.37
C ILE A 9 30.98 -0.37 -27.86
N SER A 10 29.86 0.17 -27.39
CA SER A 10 29.46 0.07 -25.98
C SER A 10 29.19 -1.37 -25.56
N PHE A 11 28.58 -2.17 -26.44
CA PHE A 11 28.33 -3.60 -26.18
C PHE A 11 29.62 -4.41 -26.11
N ASP A 12 30.58 -4.14 -27.00
CA ASP A 12 31.89 -4.78 -26.96
C ASP A 12 32.69 -4.39 -25.70
N ALA A 13 32.61 -3.13 -25.27
CA ALA A 13 33.23 -2.68 -24.03
C ALA A 13 32.65 -3.39 -22.79
N LEU A 14 31.33 -3.59 -22.74
CA LEU A 14 30.67 -4.37 -21.69
C LEU A 14 31.12 -5.84 -21.71
N ARG A 15 31.31 -6.42 -22.89
CA ARG A 15 31.76 -7.80 -23.09
C ARG A 15 33.25 -8.00 -22.79
N GLY A 16 34.08 -6.96 -22.95
CA GLY A 16 35.50 -6.97 -22.59
C GLY A 16 35.76 -6.97 -21.07
N ASN A 17 34.86 -6.37 -20.28
CA ASN A 17 34.99 -6.25 -18.82
C ASN A 17 33.90 -7.02 -18.05
N LYS A 18 33.68 -8.29 -18.40
CA LYS A 18 32.55 -9.09 -17.89
C LYS A 18 32.41 -9.10 -16.37
N MET A 19 33.50 -9.30 -15.61
CA MET A 19 33.41 -9.36 -14.15
C MET A 19 32.91 -8.05 -13.54
N ARG A 20 33.39 -6.91 -14.05
CA ARG A 20 32.99 -5.60 -13.56
C ARG A 20 31.54 -5.32 -13.93
N SER A 21 31.16 -5.52 -15.19
CA SER A 21 29.80 -5.31 -15.69
C SER A 21 28.76 -6.20 -14.98
N ILE A 22 29.11 -7.46 -14.70
CA ILE A 22 28.21 -8.38 -13.99
C ILE A 22 28.03 -7.95 -12.55
N LEU A 23 29.12 -7.63 -11.82
CA LEU A 23 29.04 -7.30 -10.41
C LEU A 23 28.27 -5.99 -10.16
N THR A 24 28.43 -4.98 -11.02
CA THR A 24 27.67 -3.72 -10.93
C THR A 24 26.18 -3.95 -11.21
N THR A 25 25.87 -4.74 -12.23
CA THR A 25 24.47 -5.04 -12.59
C THR A 25 23.78 -5.83 -11.48
N LEU A 26 24.45 -6.85 -10.93
CA LEU A 26 23.94 -7.65 -9.81
C LEU A 26 23.69 -6.78 -8.57
N GLY A 27 24.62 -5.86 -8.25
CA GLY A 27 24.46 -4.93 -7.13
C GLY A 27 23.21 -4.06 -7.27
N ILE A 28 22.98 -3.50 -8.46
CA ILE A 28 21.79 -2.68 -8.74
C ILE A 28 20.51 -3.53 -8.64
N VAL A 29 20.50 -4.73 -9.22
CA VAL A 29 19.33 -5.63 -9.18
C VAL A 29 18.97 -6.00 -7.74
N ILE A 30 19.94 -6.39 -6.92
CA ILE A 30 19.71 -6.76 -5.51
C ILE A 30 19.23 -5.54 -4.71
N GLY A 31 19.83 -4.37 -4.93
CA GLY A 31 19.45 -3.14 -4.26
C GLY A 31 18.01 -2.72 -4.56
N VAL A 32 17.65 -2.65 -5.84
CA VAL A 32 16.31 -2.22 -6.28
C VAL A 32 15.25 -3.24 -5.87
N THR A 33 15.51 -4.54 -5.99
CA THR A 33 14.55 -5.59 -5.59
C THR A 33 14.26 -5.56 -4.09
N THR A 34 15.27 -5.33 -3.24
CA THR A 34 15.09 -5.21 -1.78
C THR A 34 14.22 -4.01 -1.42
N ILE A 35 14.48 -2.85 -2.04
CA ILE A 35 13.71 -1.63 -1.78
C ILE A 35 12.25 -1.80 -2.20
N ILE A 36 12.01 -2.34 -3.39
CA ILE A 36 10.64 -2.59 -3.89
C ILE A 36 9.91 -3.60 -2.99
N GLY A 37 10.59 -4.67 -2.58
CA GLY A 37 10.02 -5.67 -1.66
C GLY A 37 9.61 -5.05 -0.32
N MET A 38 10.48 -4.26 0.30
CA MET A 38 10.18 -3.55 1.54
C MET A 38 9.01 -2.58 1.37
N MET A 39 8.98 -1.81 0.29
CA MET A 39 7.87 -0.90 -0.01
C MET A 39 6.54 -1.63 -0.13
N SER A 40 6.51 -2.79 -0.81
CA SER A 40 5.31 -3.61 -0.94
C SER A 40 4.81 -4.12 0.42
N ILE A 41 5.73 -4.54 1.30
CA ILE A 41 5.37 -5.01 2.64
C ILE A 41 4.80 -3.86 3.48
N ILE A 42 5.46 -2.70 3.48
CA ILE A 42 5.01 -1.52 4.23
C ILE A 42 3.62 -1.09 3.78
N GLN A 43 3.38 -0.99 2.48
CA GLN A 43 2.07 -0.63 1.93
C GLN A 43 1.00 -1.68 2.26
N GLY A 44 1.35 -2.97 2.17
CA GLY A 44 0.46 -4.06 2.56
C GLY A 44 0.05 -3.97 4.04
N LEU A 45 1.01 -3.72 4.92
CA LEU A 45 0.77 -3.55 6.36
C LEU A 45 -0.06 -2.30 6.65
N GLN A 46 0.24 -1.17 5.99
CA GLN A 46 -0.54 0.07 6.15
C GLN A 46 -2.00 -0.16 5.75
N ASN A 47 -2.24 -0.81 4.61
CA ASN A 47 -3.59 -1.14 4.15
C ASN A 47 -4.30 -2.11 5.11
N PHE A 48 -3.58 -3.09 5.66
CA PHE A 48 -4.11 -4.00 6.67
C PHE A 48 -4.51 -3.26 7.95
N MET A 49 -3.63 -2.41 8.47
CA MET A 49 -3.89 -1.61 9.66
C MET A 49 -5.06 -0.66 9.45
N VAL A 50 -5.14 0.02 8.31
CA VAL A 50 -6.27 0.88 7.95
C VAL A 50 -7.56 0.08 7.88
N LYS A 51 -7.52 -1.15 7.34
CA LYS A 51 -8.70 -2.03 7.27
C LYS A 51 -9.18 -2.46 8.65
N GLU A 52 -8.27 -2.94 9.50
CA GLU A 52 -8.59 -3.36 10.88
C GLU A 52 -9.11 -2.18 11.72
N LEU A 53 -8.46 -1.01 11.64
CA LEU A 53 -8.89 0.20 12.33
C LEU A 53 -10.21 0.75 11.76
N SER A 54 -10.46 0.61 10.45
CA SER A 54 -11.73 0.99 9.84
C SER A 54 -12.88 0.13 10.34
N VAL A 55 -12.64 -1.13 10.67
CA VAL A 55 -13.62 -2.01 11.33
C VAL A 55 -13.82 -1.61 12.80
N LEU A 56 -12.76 -1.21 13.48
CA LEU A 56 -12.80 -0.80 14.89
C LEU A 56 -13.41 0.59 15.12
N GLY A 57 -13.41 1.50 14.13
CA GLY A 57 -13.91 2.87 14.35
C GLY A 57 -14.46 3.65 13.16
N SER A 58 -14.22 3.26 11.89
CA SER A 58 -14.55 4.14 10.75
C SER A 58 -15.81 3.77 9.97
N ASN A 59 -16.31 2.53 10.02
CA ASN A 59 -17.46 2.10 9.22
C ASN A 59 -18.57 1.39 10.02
N THR A 60 -18.71 1.65 11.33
CA THR A 60 -19.91 1.20 12.05
C THR A 60 -21.02 2.24 11.85
N PHE A 61 -21.87 2.02 10.84
CA PHE A 61 -23.19 2.67 10.79
C PHE A 61 -23.97 2.15 12.00
N GLN A 62 -23.83 2.79 13.17
CA GLN A 62 -24.57 2.41 14.36
C GLN A 62 -26.01 2.87 14.23
N ILE A 63 -26.83 2.01 13.64
CA ILE A 63 -28.29 2.17 13.59
C ILE A 63 -28.82 1.88 15.00
N GLN A 64 -28.88 2.90 15.84
CA GLN A 64 -29.50 2.80 17.17
C GLN A 64 -30.91 3.35 17.13
N LYS A 65 -31.89 2.56 17.63
CA LYS A 65 -33.30 2.98 17.75
C LYS A 65 -33.48 4.15 18.74
N ASN A 66 -32.58 4.27 19.72
CA ASN A 66 -32.64 5.23 20.81
C ASN A 66 -31.49 6.24 20.70
N PRO A 67 -31.70 7.52 21.08
CA PRO A 67 -30.65 8.53 21.05
C PRO A 67 -29.51 8.19 22.04
N PRO A 68 -28.24 8.34 21.64
CA PRO A 68 -27.08 7.93 22.44
C PRO A 68 -26.83 8.79 23.69
N ILE A 69 -27.42 9.99 23.77
CA ILE A 69 -27.39 10.84 24.96
C ILE A 69 -28.83 11.08 25.39
N GLN A 70 -29.17 10.54 26.56
CA GLN A 70 -30.52 10.59 27.11
C GLN A 70 -30.54 11.52 28.33
N MET A 71 -30.51 12.84 28.08
CA MET A 71 -30.86 13.82 29.10
C MET A 71 -32.39 13.93 29.18
N GLY A 72 -33.00 13.20 30.11
CA GLY A 72 -34.42 13.32 30.45
C GLY A 72 -35.28 12.07 30.17
N ARG A 73 -36.59 12.21 30.42
CA ARG A 73 -37.60 11.16 30.13
C ARG A 73 -37.61 10.87 28.62
N LEU A 74 -37.52 9.60 28.24
CA LEU A 74 -37.66 9.17 26.84
C LEU A 74 -39.00 9.66 26.29
N ASP A 75 -38.93 10.54 25.28
CA ASP A 75 -40.10 10.97 24.54
C ASP A 75 -40.85 9.74 23.98
N GLU A 76 -42.17 9.77 24.14
CA GLU A 76 -43.12 8.74 23.70
C GLU A 76 -42.98 8.37 22.21
N LYS A 77 -42.42 9.31 21.42
CA LYS A 77 -42.09 9.19 19.99
C LYS A 77 -41.05 8.10 19.67
N TYR A 78 -40.26 7.62 20.64
CA TYR A 78 -39.28 6.54 20.43
C TYR A 78 -39.85 5.15 20.75
N ARG A 79 -40.93 5.08 21.54
CA ARG A 79 -41.52 3.81 22.01
C ARG A 79 -42.30 3.08 20.91
N ASN A 80 -42.99 3.84 20.05
CA ASN A 80 -43.84 3.30 18.96
C ASN A 80 -43.13 3.11 17.61
N ARG A 81 -41.79 3.22 17.55
CA ARG A 81 -41.06 2.92 16.30
C ARG A 81 -41.04 1.41 16.08
N LYS A 82 -41.40 0.98 14.85
CA LYS A 82 -41.29 -0.42 14.39
C LYS A 82 -39.91 -0.99 14.77
N PRO A 83 -39.84 -2.23 15.26
CA PRO A 83 -38.55 -2.87 15.48
C PRO A 83 -37.83 -3.00 14.13
N ILE A 84 -36.53 -2.70 14.15
CA ILE A 84 -35.58 -2.99 13.07
C ILE A 84 -35.19 -4.46 13.13
#